data_AF-A0A497H3I6-F1
#
_entry.id   AF-A0A497H3I6-F1
#
_cell.length_a   1.000
_cell.length_b   1.000
_cell.length_c   1.000
_cell.angle_alpha   90.00
_cell.angle_beta   90.00
_cell.angle_gamma   90.00
#
_symmetry.space_group_name_H-M   'P 1'
#
loop_
_entity.id
_entity.type
_entity.pdbx_description
1 polymer ?
#
loop_
_entity_poly.entity_id
_entity_poly.type
_entity_poly.pdbx_seq_one_letter_code
_entity_poly.pdbx_strand_id
1 'polypeptide(L)'
;MKGVLTSGKGRGKTFVEKEEYSSQMREKLGLHPYPGTLNCRVDGHIVEDLRNMGGILLEGFVKDGKTYGNVACFPVTFHNDRCFVVIPEKSVHRRAVEIVAEGNLREKYELEDGMEMEIMFEPFLKKCRRITTYAVPSLAGNNSDIVIFYDAPVEAGRRDMCYTEREHAAGISSRWYRKTIPVREVVSIVFENTEKHAYKRLFKFIEKNHYRVMSPVRKIGYTALNEWQIEVKTTEH
;
A
#
# COMPACT_ATOMS: atom_id res chain seq x y z
N MET A 1 10.27 -5.27 1.74
CA MET A 1 9.79 -5.63 3.09
C MET A 1 10.38 -6.94 3.49
N LYS A 2 11.16 -6.90 4.57
CA LYS A 2 11.74 -8.09 5.18
C LYS A 2 10.90 -8.50 6.39
N GLY A 3 10.93 -9.79 6.70
CA GLY A 3 10.34 -10.31 7.92
C GLY A 3 10.73 -11.76 8.15
N VAL A 4 10.15 -12.36 9.20
CA VAL A 4 10.48 -13.72 9.63
C VAL A 4 9.24 -14.59 9.55
N LEU A 5 9.37 -15.75 8.88
CA LEU A 5 8.27 -16.70 8.74
C LEU A 5 7.85 -17.28 10.07
N THR A 6 6.54 -17.40 10.25
CA THR A 6 5.93 -17.93 11.47
C THR A 6 4.71 -18.77 11.15
N SER A 7 4.40 -19.72 12.02
CA SER A 7 3.13 -20.43 11.96
C SER A 7 2.03 -19.63 12.65
N GLY A 8 0.89 -19.48 11.98
CA GLY A 8 -0.32 -18.92 12.57
C GLY A 8 -1.12 -19.99 13.32
N LYS A 9 -2.24 -19.58 13.94
CA LYS A 9 -3.19 -20.51 14.59
C LYS A 9 -4.11 -21.24 13.59
N GLY A 10 -3.70 -21.39 12.32
CA GLY A 10 -4.52 -21.98 11.26
C GLY A 10 -5.77 -21.17 10.84
N ARG A 11 -5.95 -19.95 11.36
CA ARG A 11 -7.16 -19.13 11.11
C ARG A 11 -7.20 -18.50 9.72
N GLY A 12 -6.04 -18.29 9.08
CA GLY A 12 -5.94 -17.74 7.74
C GLY A 12 -6.68 -18.57 6.69
N LYS A 13 -6.67 -19.90 6.84
CA LYS A 13 -7.45 -20.83 5.99
C LYS A 13 -8.94 -20.51 6.02
N THR A 14 -9.52 -20.38 7.23
CA THR A 14 -10.94 -20.04 7.39
C THR A 14 -11.28 -18.65 6.86
N PHE A 15 -10.33 -17.70 6.86
CA PHE A 15 -10.53 -16.38 6.25
C PHE A 15 -10.61 -16.48 4.72
N VAL A 16 -9.63 -17.14 4.10
CA VAL A 16 -9.55 -17.27 2.64
C VAL A 16 -10.71 -18.09 2.08
N GLU A 17 -11.09 -19.18 2.74
CA GLU A 17 -12.17 -20.08 2.29
C GLU A 17 -13.58 -19.47 2.36
N LYS A 18 -13.76 -18.29 2.95
CA LYS A 18 -15.07 -17.61 2.92
C LYS A 18 -15.35 -17.13 1.51
N GLU A 19 -16.42 -17.64 0.92
CA GLU A 19 -16.81 -17.33 -0.46
C GLU A 19 -16.96 -15.82 -0.70
N GLU A 20 -17.41 -15.05 0.29
CA GLU A 20 -17.54 -13.61 0.21
C GLU A 20 -16.20 -12.87 0.06
N TYR A 21 -15.10 -13.40 0.63
CA TYR A 21 -13.76 -12.86 0.40
C TYR A 21 -13.11 -13.48 -0.83
N SER A 22 -13.22 -14.79 -1.00
CA SER A 22 -12.65 -15.53 -2.14
C SER A 22 -13.17 -15.01 -3.49
N SER A 23 -14.46 -14.71 -3.60
CA SER A 23 -15.05 -14.10 -4.81
C SER A 23 -14.46 -12.73 -5.10
N GLN A 24 -14.34 -11.86 -4.09
CA GLN A 24 -13.70 -10.54 -4.23
C GLN A 24 -12.20 -10.65 -4.54
N MET A 25 -11.48 -11.65 -4.04
CA MET A 25 -10.08 -11.89 -4.42
C MET A 25 -9.97 -12.25 -5.90
N ARG A 26 -10.86 -13.10 -6.42
CA ARG A 26 -10.90 -13.44 -7.85
C ARG A 26 -11.23 -12.22 -8.70
N GLU A 27 -12.23 -11.45 -8.31
CA GLU A 27 -12.72 -10.29 -9.08
C GLU A 27 -11.75 -9.09 -9.00
N LYS A 28 -11.41 -8.64 -7.79
CA LYS A 28 -10.67 -7.40 -7.56
C LYS A 28 -9.16 -7.57 -7.63
N LEU A 29 -8.65 -8.77 -7.31
CA LEU A 29 -7.22 -9.06 -7.32
C LEU A 29 -6.81 -9.92 -8.52
N GLY A 30 -7.74 -10.63 -9.16
CA GLY A 30 -7.42 -11.65 -10.18
C GLY A 30 -6.72 -12.87 -9.58
N LEU A 31 -6.97 -13.18 -8.29
CA LEU A 31 -6.28 -14.23 -7.54
C LEU A 31 -7.26 -15.36 -7.23
N HIS A 32 -6.91 -16.60 -7.57
CA HIS A 32 -7.59 -17.80 -7.05
C HIS A 32 -6.85 -18.29 -5.81
N PRO A 33 -7.27 -17.90 -4.59
CA PRO A 33 -6.40 -18.05 -3.43
C PRO A 33 -6.32 -19.51 -2.95
N TYR A 34 -5.11 -19.96 -2.64
CA TYR A 34 -4.89 -21.22 -1.91
C TYR A 34 -5.53 -21.12 -0.52
N PRO A 35 -6.17 -22.19 0.00
CA PRO A 35 -6.84 -22.19 1.32
C PRO A 35 -5.84 -22.14 2.49
N GLY A 36 -5.18 -21.00 2.67
CA GLY A 36 -4.18 -20.75 3.70
C GLY A 36 -3.50 -19.40 3.51
N THR A 37 -2.78 -18.95 4.53
CA THR A 37 -1.95 -17.74 4.47
C THR A 37 -0.54 -18.04 4.95
N LEU A 38 0.46 -17.43 4.30
CA LEU A 38 1.84 -17.42 4.78
C LEU A 38 1.98 -16.28 5.80
N ASN A 39 2.23 -16.62 7.07
CA ASN A 39 2.34 -15.63 8.13
C ASN A 39 3.78 -15.16 8.28
N CYS A 40 3.97 -13.84 8.31
CA CYS A 40 5.28 -13.22 8.44
C CYS A 40 5.26 -12.20 9.57
N ARG A 41 6.18 -12.37 10.54
CA ARG A 41 6.41 -11.40 11.60
C ARG A 41 7.25 -10.25 11.06
N VAL A 42 6.75 -9.04 11.27
CA VAL A 42 7.36 -7.79 10.80
C VAL A 42 7.37 -6.75 11.93
N ASP A 43 8.04 -5.62 11.70
CA ASP A 43 7.90 -4.46 12.57
C ASP A 43 6.43 -4.01 12.66
N GLY A 44 5.98 -3.63 13.85
CA GLY A 44 4.60 -3.20 14.05
C GLY A 44 4.25 -1.89 13.33
N HIS A 45 5.23 -1.02 13.11
CA HIS A 45 5.07 0.21 12.33
C HIS A 45 4.71 -0.09 10.87
N ILE A 46 5.28 -1.15 10.27
CA ILE A 46 4.93 -1.58 8.91
C ILE A 46 3.44 -1.94 8.83
N VAL A 47 2.93 -2.72 9.79
CA VAL A 47 1.51 -3.11 9.82
C VAL A 47 0.61 -1.89 9.96
N GLU A 48 0.99 -0.94 10.81
CA GLU A 48 0.23 0.28 11.05
C GLU A 48 0.23 1.21 9.83
N ASP A 49 1.37 1.38 9.17
CA ASP A 49 1.49 2.16 7.95
C ASP A 49 0.61 1.58 6.83
N LEU A 50 0.61 0.25 6.64
CA LEU A 50 -0.27 -0.39 5.65
C LEU A 50 -1.76 -0.16 5.96
N ARG A 51 -2.18 -0.19 7.24
CA ARG A 51 -3.56 0.15 7.63
C ARG A 51 -3.92 1.60 7.26
N ASN A 52 -3.00 2.53 7.48
CA ASN A 52 -3.21 3.96 7.24
C ASN A 52 -3.16 4.32 5.75
N MET A 53 -2.41 3.56 4.95
CA MET A 53 -2.26 3.77 3.53
C MET A 53 -3.54 3.45 2.75
N GLY A 54 -4.20 2.34 3.09
CA GLY A 54 -5.33 1.78 2.35
C GLY A 54 -4.88 1.07 1.07
N GLY A 55 -5.24 -0.21 0.93
CA GLY A 55 -4.93 -1.04 -0.23
C GLY A 55 -6.12 -1.19 -1.17
N ILE A 56 -6.11 -2.25 -1.97
CA ILE A 56 -7.30 -2.72 -2.68
C ILE A 56 -8.28 -3.29 -1.64
N LEU A 57 -9.51 -2.78 -1.61
CA LEU A 57 -10.47 -3.07 -0.55
C LEU A 57 -11.30 -4.32 -0.88
N LEU A 58 -11.19 -5.34 -0.03
CA LEU A 58 -12.20 -6.39 0.09
C LEU A 58 -13.21 -5.94 1.15
N GLU A 59 -14.47 -5.87 0.76
CA GLU A 59 -15.56 -5.40 1.60
C GLU A 59 -15.92 -6.46 2.63
N GLY A 60 -16.16 -6.00 3.86
CA GLY A 60 -16.72 -6.81 4.93
C GLY A 60 -18.18 -7.16 4.64
N PHE A 61 -18.69 -8.16 5.38
CA PHE A 61 -20.03 -8.70 5.18
C PHE A 61 -20.59 -9.27 6.49
N VAL A 62 -21.88 -9.59 6.49
CA VAL A 62 -22.54 -10.26 7.61
C VAL A 62 -22.99 -11.65 7.16
N LYS A 63 -22.64 -12.68 7.92
CA LYS A 63 -23.03 -14.07 7.66
C LYS A 63 -23.30 -14.79 8.97
N ASP A 64 -24.41 -15.50 9.06
CA ASP A 64 -24.81 -16.28 10.25
C ASP A 64 -24.78 -15.46 11.55
N GLY A 65 -25.25 -14.21 11.49
CA GLY A 65 -25.23 -13.28 12.63
C GLY A 65 -23.85 -12.76 13.03
N LYS A 66 -22.79 -13.11 12.31
CA LYS A 66 -21.41 -12.62 12.55
C LYS A 66 -21.04 -11.55 11.53
N THR A 67 -20.43 -10.47 12.01
CA THR A 67 -19.90 -9.39 11.16
C THR A 67 -18.42 -9.60 10.89
N TYR A 68 -18.04 -9.54 9.61
CA TYR A 68 -16.66 -9.60 9.13
C TYR A 68 -16.26 -8.22 8.61
N GLY A 69 -15.06 -7.75 8.96
CA GLY A 69 -14.59 -6.39 8.63
C GLY A 69 -13.98 -6.28 7.23
N ASN A 70 -13.64 -5.08 6.78
CA ASN A 70 -12.94 -4.95 5.51
C ASN A 70 -11.49 -5.44 5.63
N VAL A 71 -10.90 -5.75 4.48
CA VAL A 71 -9.50 -6.16 4.35
C VAL A 71 -8.83 -5.34 3.25
N ALA A 72 -7.73 -4.68 3.60
CA ALA A 72 -6.88 -4.00 2.62
C ALA A 72 -5.84 -4.98 2.07
N CYS A 73 -5.76 -5.08 0.74
CA CYS A 73 -4.81 -5.95 0.06
C CYS A 73 -3.76 -5.13 -0.69
N PHE A 74 -2.50 -5.54 -0.58
CA PHE A 74 -1.37 -4.90 -1.23
C PHE A 74 -0.67 -5.93 -2.12
N PRO A 75 -0.59 -5.70 -3.45
CA PRO A 75 0.09 -6.63 -4.33
C PRO A 75 1.58 -6.60 -4.06
N VAL A 76 2.15 -7.80 -3.99
CA VAL A 76 3.55 -8.03 -3.72
C VAL A 76 4.04 -9.18 -4.59
N THR A 77 5.34 -9.23 -4.83
CA THR A 77 6.02 -10.37 -5.38
C THR A 77 6.86 -11.01 -4.31
N PHE A 78 6.73 -12.33 -4.18
CA PHE A 78 7.58 -13.16 -3.35
C PHE A 78 8.23 -14.22 -4.25
N HIS A 79 9.55 -14.22 -4.34
CA HIS A 79 10.29 -14.91 -5.39
C HIS A 79 9.74 -14.58 -6.79
N ASN A 80 9.08 -15.54 -7.45
CA ASN A 80 8.48 -15.37 -8.78
C ASN A 80 6.95 -15.42 -8.75
N ASP A 81 6.34 -15.53 -7.56
CA ASP A 81 4.90 -15.59 -7.41
C ASP A 81 4.30 -14.21 -7.15
N ARG A 82 3.17 -13.97 -7.82
CA ARG A 82 2.30 -12.86 -7.49
C ARG A 82 1.53 -13.21 -6.23
N CYS A 83 1.65 -12.37 -5.22
CA CYS A 83 1.00 -12.55 -3.92
C CYS A 83 0.37 -11.24 -3.46
N PHE A 84 -0.35 -11.30 -2.34
CA PHE A 84 -0.91 -10.11 -1.72
C PHE A 84 -0.69 -10.16 -0.21
N VAL A 85 -0.18 -9.07 0.35
CA VAL A 85 -0.28 -8.84 1.80
C VAL A 85 -1.71 -8.43 2.11
N VAL A 86 -2.34 -9.11 3.07
CA VAL A 86 -3.71 -8.82 3.51
C VAL A 86 -3.70 -8.25 4.92
N ILE A 87 -4.35 -7.11 5.10
CA ILE A 87 -4.42 -6.36 6.35
C ILE A 87 -5.89 -6.17 6.74
N PRO A 88 -6.42 -6.98 7.67
CA PRO A 88 -7.77 -6.78 8.17
C PRO A 88 -7.87 -5.50 9.00
N GLU A 89 -8.91 -4.69 8.76
CA GLU A 89 -9.09 -3.42 9.48
C GLU A 89 -9.24 -3.61 11.00
N LYS A 90 -9.86 -4.72 11.43
CA LYS A 90 -10.15 -5.03 12.83
C LYS A 90 -9.16 -6.01 13.47
N SER A 91 -7.99 -6.24 12.88
CA SER A 91 -7.03 -7.22 13.41
C SER A 91 -6.39 -6.75 14.72
N VAL A 92 -6.37 -7.62 15.72
CA VAL A 92 -5.69 -7.40 17.01
C VAL A 92 -4.18 -7.67 16.88
N HIS A 93 -3.75 -8.41 15.85
CA HIS A 93 -2.35 -8.72 15.62
C HIS A 93 -1.64 -7.52 14.99
N ARG A 94 -0.74 -6.90 15.76
CA ARG A 94 -0.02 -5.67 15.35
C ARG A 94 1.40 -5.89 14.83
N ARG A 95 1.89 -7.14 14.77
CA ARG A 95 3.29 -7.45 14.43
C ARG A 95 3.44 -8.60 13.42
N ALA A 96 2.39 -8.88 12.67
CA ALA A 96 2.42 -9.89 11.63
C ALA A 96 1.55 -9.44 10.46
N VAL A 97 2.00 -9.80 9.27
CA VAL A 97 1.21 -9.74 8.04
C VAL A 97 0.89 -11.15 7.58
N GLU A 98 -0.25 -11.28 6.91
CA GLU A 98 -0.63 -12.51 6.22
C GLU A 98 -0.45 -12.31 4.72
N ILE A 99 0.09 -13.31 4.04
CA ILE A 99 0.30 -13.29 2.59
C ILE A 99 -0.57 -14.38 1.95
N VAL A 100 -1.34 -14.01 0.94
CA VAL A 100 -2.14 -14.92 0.12
C VAL A 100 -1.54 -15.04 -1.27
N ALA A 101 -1.64 -16.25 -1.84
CA ALA A 101 -1.14 -16.61 -3.17
C ALA A 101 -2.02 -17.72 -3.77
N GLU A 102 -1.83 -18.06 -5.04
CA GLU A 102 -2.61 -19.13 -5.69
C GLU A 102 -2.19 -20.55 -5.27
N GLY A 103 -0.96 -20.70 -4.76
CA GLY A 103 -0.41 -22.00 -4.33
C GLY A 103 0.13 -21.96 -2.91
N ASN A 104 0.48 -23.15 -2.40
CA ASN A 104 1.14 -23.29 -1.11
C ASN A 104 2.61 -22.83 -1.21
N LEU A 105 2.87 -21.58 -0.81
CA LEU A 105 4.22 -21.01 -0.83
C LEU A 105 5.21 -21.77 0.06
N ARG A 106 4.76 -22.40 1.16
CA ARG A 106 5.65 -23.16 2.05
C ARG A 106 6.15 -24.42 1.39
N GLU A 107 5.27 -25.19 0.76
CA GLU A 107 5.65 -26.40 0.03
C GLU A 107 6.50 -26.05 -1.18
N LYS A 108 6.11 -25.01 -1.95
CA LYS A 108 6.79 -24.62 -3.18
C LYS A 108 8.24 -24.18 -2.97
N TYR A 109 8.51 -23.49 -1.86
CA TYR A 109 9.82 -22.92 -1.56
C TYR A 109 10.49 -23.55 -0.33
N GLU A 110 9.98 -24.70 0.13
CA GLU A 110 10.52 -25.46 1.27
C GLU A 110 10.74 -24.59 2.53
N LEU A 111 9.74 -23.76 2.84
CA LEU A 111 9.86 -22.71 3.86
C LEU A 111 9.50 -23.19 5.27
N GLU A 112 10.40 -22.92 6.20
CA GLU A 112 10.25 -23.23 7.62
C GLU A 112 10.06 -21.97 8.48
N ASP A 113 9.55 -22.16 9.69
CA ASP A 113 9.47 -21.07 10.67
C ASP A 113 10.87 -20.59 11.08
N GLY A 114 11.00 -19.29 11.30
CA GLY A 114 12.28 -18.66 11.65
C GLY A 114 13.12 -18.25 10.44
N MET A 115 12.79 -18.71 9.22
CA MET A 115 13.46 -18.24 8.01
C MET A 115 13.14 -16.77 7.73
N GLU A 116 14.15 -16.04 7.26
CA GLU A 116 13.95 -14.69 6.73
C GLU A 116 13.26 -14.76 5.37
N MET A 117 12.36 -13.82 5.13
CA MET A 117 11.73 -13.64 3.84
C MET A 117 11.80 -12.17 3.41
N GLU A 118 11.84 -11.95 2.11
CA GLU A 118 11.76 -10.62 1.51
C GLU A 118 10.69 -10.60 0.43
N ILE A 119 9.79 -9.63 0.50
CA ILE A 119 8.81 -9.34 -0.55
C ILE A 119 9.03 -7.95 -1.12
N MET A 120 8.62 -7.80 -2.37
CA MET A 120 8.63 -6.53 -3.09
C MET A 120 7.20 -6.10 -3.35
N PHE A 121 6.83 -4.88 -2.93
CA PHE A 121 5.52 -4.32 -3.30
C PHE A 121 5.46 -4.00 -4.79
N GLU A 122 4.29 -4.23 -5.39
CA GLU A 122 3.97 -3.96 -6.79
C GLU A 122 3.08 -2.71 -6.93
N PRO A 123 3.13 -1.98 -8.06
CA PRO A 123 2.20 -0.90 -8.34
C PRO A 123 0.75 -1.40 -8.46
N PHE A 124 -0.21 -0.58 -8.03
CA PHE A 124 -1.64 -0.92 -8.08
C PHE A 124 -2.56 0.29 -8.15
N LEU A 125 -3.76 0.10 -8.69
CA LEU A 125 -4.80 1.13 -8.74
C LEU A 125 -5.61 1.11 -7.43
N LYS A 126 -5.90 2.30 -6.87
CA LYS A 126 -6.77 2.47 -5.71
C LYS A 126 -7.45 3.84 -5.71
N LYS A 127 -8.46 4.02 -4.86
CA LYS A 127 -8.96 5.35 -4.48
C LYS A 127 -8.17 5.88 -3.30
N CYS A 128 -7.57 7.06 -3.43
CA CYS A 128 -6.88 7.71 -2.32
C CYS A 128 -7.87 8.33 -1.32
N ARG A 129 -7.43 8.53 -0.07
CA ARG A 129 -8.23 9.24 0.94
C ARG A 129 -8.20 10.74 0.66
N ARG A 130 -9.24 11.45 1.11
CA ARG A 130 -9.21 12.92 1.19
C ARG A 130 -8.24 13.32 2.30
N ILE A 131 -7.28 14.18 2.01
CA ILE A 131 -6.30 14.67 2.98
C ILE A 131 -6.27 16.19 2.92
N THR A 132 -6.39 16.84 4.07
CA THR A 132 -6.17 18.29 4.18
C THR A 132 -4.83 18.53 4.85
N THR A 133 -3.99 19.35 4.23
CA THR A 133 -2.62 19.64 4.66
C THR A 133 -2.35 21.14 4.64
N TYR A 134 -1.23 21.51 5.21
CA TYR A 134 -0.64 22.84 5.16
C TYR A 134 0.63 22.77 4.31
N ALA A 135 0.62 23.42 3.16
CA ALA A 135 1.67 23.32 2.15
C ALA A 135 2.60 24.53 2.22
N VAL A 136 3.91 24.28 2.15
CA VAL A 136 4.97 25.27 1.99
C VAL A 136 5.61 25.06 0.61
N PRO A 137 5.54 26.05 -0.31
CA PRO A 137 6.27 25.98 -1.57
C PRO A 137 7.78 25.95 -1.32
N SER A 138 8.49 25.01 -1.96
CA SER A 138 9.93 24.90 -1.84
C SER A 138 10.61 24.44 -3.13
N LEU A 139 11.89 24.78 -3.27
CA LEU A 139 12.80 24.23 -4.28
C LEU A 139 13.60 23.03 -3.72
N ALA A 140 13.70 22.92 -2.39
CA ALA A 140 14.55 21.95 -1.67
C ALA A 140 13.82 21.32 -0.45
N GLY A 141 14.14 20.07 -0.10
CA GLY A 141 13.68 19.44 1.15
C GLY A 141 12.71 18.25 0.99
N ASN A 142 12.84 17.28 1.92
CA ASN A 142 12.06 16.04 1.96
C ASN A 142 11.41 15.77 3.33
N ASN A 143 11.59 16.68 4.31
CA ASN A 143 11.18 16.46 5.69
C ASN A 143 9.75 16.95 5.93
N SER A 144 8.78 16.30 5.28
CA SER A 144 7.35 16.58 5.44
C SER A 144 6.54 15.30 5.26
N ASP A 145 5.31 15.30 5.77
CA ASP A 145 4.41 14.14 5.71
C ASP A 145 4.09 13.76 4.26
N ILE A 146 3.89 14.77 3.40
CA ILE A 146 3.63 14.60 1.97
C ILE A 146 4.52 15.55 1.19
N VAL A 147 5.08 15.10 0.07
CA VAL A 147 5.79 15.94 -0.90
C VAL A 147 5.09 15.83 -2.25
N ILE A 148 4.68 16.95 -2.84
CA ILE A 148 4.04 17.01 -4.16
C ILE A 148 5.03 17.59 -5.16
N PHE A 149 5.34 16.87 -6.24
CA PHE A 149 6.37 17.22 -7.22
C PHE A 149 5.75 17.68 -8.54
N TYR A 150 5.97 18.94 -8.92
CA TYR A 150 5.36 19.54 -10.11
C TYR A 150 6.15 19.33 -11.41
N ASP A 151 7.47 19.24 -11.33
CA ASP A 151 8.35 19.10 -12.51
C ASP A 151 8.87 17.66 -12.63
N ALA A 152 10.00 17.36 -11.98
CA ALA A 152 10.60 16.05 -11.89
C ALA A 152 10.77 15.64 -10.42
N PRO A 153 10.30 14.46 -10.01
CA PRO A 153 10.66 13.92 -8.72
C PRO A 153 12.14 13.52 -8.74
N VAL A 154 12.77 13.50 -7.56
CA VAL A 154 14.15 13.04 -7.33
C VAL A 154 15.27 13.96 -7.86
N GLU A 155 15.14 14.58 -9.04
CA GLU A 155 16.26 15.24 -9.73
C GLU A 155 16.41 16.76 -9.52
N ALA A 156 15.50 17.35 -8.72
CA ALA A 156 15.32 18.78 -8.41
C ALA A 156 14.26 19.46 -9.30
N GLY A 157 13.31 20.12 -8.64
CA GLY A 157 12.14 20.75 -9.24
C GLY A 157 11.26 21.39 -8.17
N ARG A 158 10.30 22.20 -8.59
CA ARG A 158 9.33 22.81 -7.66
C ARG A 158 8.54 21.71 -6.96
N ARG A 159 8.42 21.85 -5.65
CA ARG A 159 7.63 20.97 -4.80
C ARG A 159 6.84 21.75 -3.77
N ASP A 160 5.75 21.16 -3.33
CA ASP A 160 5.13 21.56 -2.07
C ASP A 160 5.48 20.54 -1.00
N MET A 161 5.98 21.04 0.13
CA MET A 161 6.14 20.28 1.36
C MET A 161 4.85 20.43 2.17
N CYS A 162 4.13 19.33 2.37
CA CYS A 162 2.80 19.31 2.98
C CYS A 162 2.85 18.66 4.36
N TYR A 163 2.28 19.35 5.35
CA TYR A 163 2.23 18.93 6.75
C TYR A 163 0.78 18.72 7.18
N THR A 164 0.55 17.74 8.05
CA THR A 164 -0.75 17.44 8.65
C THR A 164 -1.12 18.43 9.75
N GLU A 165 -0.12 18.93 10.47
CA GLU A 165 -0.25 19.95 11.51
C GLU A 165 0.13 21.34 11.00
N ARG A 166 -0.62 22.35 11.42
CA ARG A 166 -0.44 23.73 10.95
C ARG A 166 0.82 24.35 11.51
N GLU A 167 1.09 24.07 12.78
CA GLU A 167 2.17 24.60 13.59
C GLU A 167 3.52 24.25 12.95
N HIS A 168 3.66 23.03 12.42
CA HIS A 168 4.83 22.60 11.67
C HIS A 168 5.05 23.45 10.41
N ALA A 169 4.03 23.64 9.58
CA ALA A 169 4.15 24.46 8.38
C ALA A 169 4.45 25.95 8.71
N ALA A 170 3.75 26.49 9.72
CA ALA A 170 3.91 27.87 10.17
C ALA A 170 5.30 28.14 10.77
N GLY A 171 5.89 27.15 11.45
CA GLY A 171 7.26 27.21 11.97
C GLY A 171 8.33 27.17 10.88
N ILE A 172 8.01 26.70 9.67
CA ILE A 172 8.95 26.57 8.55
C ILE A 172 8.94 27.81 7.64
N SER A 173 7.77 28.37 7.35
CA SER A 173 7.65 29.52 6.46
C SER A 173 6.33 30.26 6.65
N SER A 174 6.32 31.59 6.60
CA SER A 174 5.10 32.40 6.65
C SER A 174 4.24 32.33 5.37
N ARG A 175 4.76 31.75 4.28
CA ARG A 175 4.06 31.60 2.98
C ARG A 175 3.30 30.28 2.85
N TRP A 176 2.98 29.62 3.96
CA TRP A 176 2.19 28.39 3.93
C TRP A 176 0.75 28.64 3.51
N TYR A 177 0.09 27.63 2.95
CA TYR A 177 -1.32 27.70 2.57
C TYR A 177 -2.03 26.35 2.77
N ARG A 178 -3.35 26.37 2.90
CA ARG A 178 -4.14 25.13 3.03
C ARG A 178 -4.23 24.42 1.68
N LYS A 179 -3.93 23.12 1.65
CA LYS A 179 -4.03 22.29 0.45
C LYS A 179 -4.85 21.04 0.73
N THR A 180 -5.86 20.80 -0.09
CA THR A 180 -6.71 19.61 -0.01
C THR A 180 -6.39 18.68 -1.17
N ILE A 181 -6.05 17.43 -0.87
CA ILE A 181 -5.98 16.34 -1.82
C ILE A 181 -7.37 15.67 -1.82
N PRO A 182 -8.16 15.78 -2.91
CA PRO A 182 -9.47 15.15 -2.99
C PRO A 182 -9.36 13.63 -3.16
N VAL A 183 -10.47 12.91 -2.95
CA VAL A 183 -10.56 11.49 -3.31
C VAL A 183 -10.47 11.36 -4.83
N ARG A 184 -9.47 10.62 -5.30
CA ARG A 184 -9.20 10.37 -6.72
C ARG A 184 -8.72 8.94 -6.91
N GLU A 185 -8.85 8.44 -8.13
CA GLU A 185 -8.16 7.21 -8.54
C GLU A 185 -6.68 7.51 -8.76
N VAL A 186 -5.84 6.68 -8.14
CA VAL A 186 -4.40 6.79 -8.21
C VAL A 186 -3.77 5.44 -8.47
N VAL A 187 -2.66 5.45 -9.22
CA VAL A 187 -1.71 4.35 -9.13
C VAL A 187 -0.80 4.62 -7.94
N SER A 188 -0.64 3.60 -7.11
CA SER A 188 0.17 3.59 -5.90
C SER A 188 1.28 2.54 -5.98
N ILE A 189 2.43 2.80 -5.35
CA ILE A 189 3.40 1.77 -5.00
C ILE A 189 3.97 2.06 -3.61
N VAL A 190 4.10 1.02 -2.79
CA VAL A 190 4.69 1.06 -1.45
C VAL A 190 6.18 0.74 -1.51
N PHE A 191 7.01 1.38 -0.68
CA PHE A 191 8.44 1.08 -0.59
C PHE A 191 9.03 1.49 0.76
N GLU A 192 10.18 0.92 1.11
CA GLU A 192 10.97 1.33 2.30
C GLU A 192 12.08 2.30 1.88
N ASN A 193 13.14 1.80 1.24
CA ASN A 193 14.36 2.57 0.96
C ASN A 193 14.70 2.72 -0.53
N THR A 194 13.82 2.29 -1.44
CA THR A 194 14.09 2.18 -2.89
C THR A 194 13.34 3.21 -3.73
N GLU A 195 13.32 4.47 -3.28
CA GLU A 195 12.49 5.57 -3.84
C GLU A 195 12.55 5.68 -5.38
N LYS A 196 13.77 5.80 -5.96
CA LYS A 196 13.94 5.93 -7.41
C LYS A 196 13.44 4.70 -8.18
N HIS A 197 13.68 3.52 -7.63
CA HIS A 197 13.31 2.27 -8.28
C HIS A 197 11.79 2.03 -8.21
N ALA A 198 11.17 2.29 -7.06
CA ALA A 198 9.73 2.25 -6.88
C ALA A 198 9.02 3.21 -7.84
N TYR A 199 9.52 4.45 -7.94
CA TYR A 199 9.01 5.44 -8.89
C TYR A 199 9.07 4.96 -10.35
N LYS A 200 10.20 4.41 -10.79
CA LYS A 200 10.34 3.84 -12.15
C LYS A 200 9.35 2.72 -12.42
N ARG A 201 9.10 1.83 -11.44
CA ARG A 201 8.14 0.74 -11.56
C ARG A 201 6.70 1.26 -11.63
N LEU A 202 6.36 2.26 -10.83
CA LEU A 202 5.07 2.95 -10.88
C LEU A 202 4.79 3.54 -12.27
N PHE A 203 5.76 4.28 -12.83
CA PHE A 203 5.63 4.88 -14.16
C PHE A 203 5.46 3.84 -15.26
N LYS A 204 6.28 2.78 -15.25
CA LYS A 204 6.14 1.67 -16.20
C LYS A 204 4.78 1.00 -16.12
N PHE A 205 4.22 0.87 -14.92
CA PHE A 205 2.87 0.32 -14.75
C PHE A 205 1.80 1.23 -15.36
N ILE A 206 1.89 2.55 -15.16
CA ILE A 206 0.99 3.53 -15.78
C ILE A 206 1.05 3.44 -17.31
N GLU A 207 2.26 3.41 -17.88
CA GLU A 207 2.48 3.29 -19.33
C GLU A 207 1.92 1.98 -19.88
N LYS A 208 2.22 0.85 -19.24
CA LYS A 208 1.76 -0.48 -19.65
C LYS A 208 0.23 -0.60 -19.66
N ASN A 209 -0.45 0.07 -18.73
CA ASN A 209 -1.90 0.06 -18.65
C ASN A 209 -2.56 1.22 -19.42
N HIS A 210 -1.78 2.01 -20.17
CA HIS A 210 -2.27 3.15 -20.95
C HIS A 210 -3.06 4.19 -20.14
N TYR A 211 -2.75 4.33 -18.85
CA TYR A 211 -3.41 5.29 -17.99
C TYR A 211 -2.91 6.71 -18.26
N ARG A 212 -3.84 7.67 -18.26
CA ARG A 212 -3.50 9.09 -18.43
C ARG A 212 -3.17 9.72 -17.10
N VAL A 213 -1.96 10.25 -16.94
CA VAL A 213 -1.57 11.04 -15.75
C VAL A 213 -2.35 12.36 -15.71
N MET A 214 -2.96 12.66 -14.56
CA MET A 214 -3.85 13.81 -14.38
C MET A 214 -3.31 14.86 -13.42
N SER A 215 -2.42 14.48 -12.50
CA SER A 215 -1.90 15.41 -11.52
C SER A 215 -0.44 15.11 -11.16
N PRO A 216 0.24 16.08 -10.52
CA PRO A 216 1.62 15.92 -10.05
C PRO A 216 1.78 14.67 -9.16
N VAL A 217 2.92 14.01 -9.27
CA VAL A 217 3.26 12.86 -8.42
C VAL A 217 3.44 13.33 -6.98
N ARG A 218 3.05 12.48 -6.03
CA ARG A 218 3.20 12.75 -4.60
C ARG A 218 3.84 11.58 -3.88
N LYS A 219 4.78 11.90 -2.99
CA LYS A 219 5.36 10.97 -2.01
C LYS A 219 4.68 11.19 -0.68
N ILE A 220 4.22 10.12 -0.05
CA ILE A 220 3.65 10.13 1.30
C ILE A 220 4.60 9.34 2.18
N GLY A 221 5.08 9.99 3.24
CA GLY A 221 5.89 9.36 4.28
C GLY A 221 5.01 8.81 5.39
N TYR A 222 5.28 7.57 5.79
CA TYR A 222 4.74 6.95 6.99
C TYR A 222 5.88 6.65 7.97
N THR A 223 5.62 5.86 9.01
CA THR A 223 6.60 5.64 10.09
C THR A 223 7.79 4.80 9.62
N ALA A 224 7.51 3.72 8.89
CA ALA A 224 8.48 2.76 8.36
C ALA A 224 8.39 2.63 6.82
N LEU A 225 7.24 2.95 6.23
CA LEU A 225 6.99 2.84 4.80
C LEU A 225 6.82 4.21 4.13
N ASN A 226 6.97 4.21 2.82
CA ASN A 226 6.65 5.32 1.93
C ASN A 226 5.71 4.86 0.84
N GLU A 227 4.96 5.80 0.27
CA GLU A 227 4.07 5.54 -0.87
C GLU A 227 4.30 6.60 -1.95
N TRP A 228 4.46 6.15 -3.19
CA TRP A 228 4.27 7.02 -4.35
C TRP A 228 2.83 6.91 -4.82
N GLN A 229 2.16 8.04 -5.04
CA GLN A 229 0.85 8.09 -5.69
C GLN A 229 0.86 9.03 -6.90
N ILE A 230 0.17 8.63 -7.96
CA ILE A 230 -0.07 9.45 -9.15
C ILE A 230 -1.55 9.35 -9.50
N GLU A 231 -2.22 10.49 -9.60
CA GLU A 231 -3.59 10.52 -10.09
C GLU A 231 -3.62 10.16 -11.56
N VAL A 232 -4.49 9.22 -11.89
CA VAL A 232 -4.67 8.77 -13.26
C VAL A 232 -6.13 8.76 -13.62
N LYS A 233 -6.40 8.89 -14.92
CA LYS A 233 -7.67 8.54 -15.53
C LYS A 233 -7.48 7.18 -16.20
N THR A 234 -8.26 6.19 -15.77
CA THR A 234 -8.40 4.91 -16.46
C THR A 234 -9.08 5.17 -17.81
N THR A 235 -8.56 4.58 -18.87
CA THR A 235 -9.29 4.54 -20.14
C THR A 235 -10.43 3.57 -19.95
N GLU A 236 -11.67 4.05 -20.02
CA GLU A 236 -12.84 3.16 -20.07
C GLU A 236 -12.64 2.19 -21.24
N HIS A 237 -12.75 0.89 -20.96
CA HIS A 237 -12.85 -0.17 -21.97
C HIS A 237 -14.32 -0.40 -22.30
#